data_AF-A0A496UVR8-F1
#
_entry.id   AF-A0A496UVR8-F1
#
_cell.length_a   1.000
_cell.length_b   1.000
_cell.length_c   1.000
_cell.angle_alpha   90.00
_cell.angle_beta   90.00
_cell.angle_gamma   90.00
#
_symmetry.space_group_name_H-M   'P 1'
#
loop_
_entity.id
_entity.type
_entity.pdbx_description
1 polymer ?
#
loop_
_entity_poly.entity_id
_entity_poly.type
_entity_poly.pdbx_seq_one_letter_code
_entity_poly.pdbx_strand_id
1 'polypeptide(L)' 'MSFWKKIFGVTPPPPDSARNMSRNATCWCGSGNKYKHCHFEADRQYFTTRQNEVCKGPT' A
#
# COMPACT_ATOMS: atom_id res chain seq x y z
N MET A 1 29.04 15.31 -6.80
CA MET A 1 28.38 15.33 -5.47
C MET A 1 26.97 14.72 -5.58
N SER A 2 26.57 14.01 -4.53
CA SER A 2 25.44 13.07 -4.40
C SER A 2 24.02 13.64 -4.60
N PHE A 3 23.54 13.78 -5.84
CA PHE A 3 22.16 14.23 -6.14
C PHE A 3 21.34 13.28 -7.02
N TRP A 4 21.61 11.97 -7.01
CA TRP A 4 20.79 11.01 -7.77
C TRP A 4 20.32 9.82 -6.93
N LYS A 5 20.69 9.78 -5.64
CA LYS A 5 20.40 8.66 -4.73
C LYS A 5 19.02 8.72 -4.06
N LYS A 6 18.19 9.72 -4.39
CA LYS A 6 16.87 9.94 -3.76
C LYS A 6 15.69 9.49 -4.64
N ILE A 7 15.97 8.64 -5.63
CA ILE A 7 15.00 8.10 -6.61
C ILE A 7 14.87 6.56 -6.46
N PHE A 8 15.33 6.01 -5.34
CA PHE A 8 15.36 4.57 -5.10
C PHE A 8 14.70 4.25 -3.75
N GLY A 9 13.50 3.66 -3.80
CA GLY A 9 12.99 2.85 -2.69
C GLY A 9 11.74 3.34 -1.96
N VAL A 10 11.04 4.37 -2.42
CA VAL A 10 9.71 4.67 -1.87
C VAL A 10 8.70 3.81 -2.63
N THR A 11 8.32 2.67 -2.05
CA THR A 11 7.14 1.95 -2.49
C THR A 11 5.97 2.95 -2.44
N PRO A 12 5.28 3.22 -3.56
CA PRO A 12 4.17 4.16 -3.54
C PRO A 12 3.12 3.72 -2.52
N PRO A 13 2.48 4.65 -1.80
CA PRO A 13 1.39 4.29 -0.90
C PRO A 13 0.30 3.57 -1.71
N PRO A 14 -0.41 2.61 -1.09
CA PRO A 14 -1.43 1.87 -1.81
C PRO A 14 -2.55 2.82 -2.27
N PRO A 15 -3.04 2.67 -3.50
CA PRO A 15 -4.17 3.46 -3.99
C PRO A 15 -5.43 3.10 -3.20
N ASP A 16 -6.40 4.01 -3.12
CA ASP A 16 -7.66 3.74 -2.40
C ASP A 16 -8.43 2.55 -3.02
N SER A 17 -8.27 2.32 -4.32
CA SER A 17 -8.80 1.14 -5.03
C SER A 17 -8.24 -0.19 -4.50
N ALA A 18 -7.04 -0.22 -3.90
CA ALA A 18 -6.48 -1.41 -3.28
C ALA A 18 -7.25 -1.88 -2.04
N ARG A 19 -8.02 -0.98 -1.41
CA ARG A 19 -8.90 -1.30 -0.27
C ARG A 19 -10.02 -2.26 -0.64
N ASN A 20 -10.54 -2.13 -1.86
CA ASN A 20 -11.64 -2.95 -2.40
C ASN A 20 -11.15 -3.98 -3.44
N MET A 21 -9.84 -4.16 -3.59
CA MET A 21 -9.29 -5.09 -4.57
C MET A 21 -9.47 -6.54 -4.13
N SER A 22 -9.96 -7.39 -5.05
CA SER A 22 -10.09 -8.82 -4.80
C SER A 22 -8.72 -9.46 -4.58
N ARG A 23 -8.62 -10.36 -3.60
CA ARG A 23 -7.39 -11.11 -3.27
C ARG A 23 -6.79 -11.85 -4.47
N ASN A 24 -7.63 -12.27 -5.42
CA ASN A 24 -7.21 -13.02 -6.60
C ASN A 24 -6.93 -12.12 -7.82
N ALA A 25 -7.24 -10.82 -7.76
CA ALA A 25 -6.95 -9.89 -8.84
C ALA A 25 -5.43 -9.66 -8.99
N THR A 26 -5.00 -9.21 -10.15
CA THR A 26 -3.63 -8.77 -10.39
C THR A 26 -3.29 -7.61 -9.47
N CYS A 27 -2.10 -7.63 -8.86
CA CYS A 27 -1.68 -6.59 -7.94
C CYS A 27 -1.52 -5.23 -8.65
N TRP A 28 -1.98 -4.16 -7.99
CA TRP A 28 -1.94 -2.79 -8.49
C TRP A 28 -0.52 -2.26 -8.76
N CYS A 29 0.52 -2.87 -8.19
CA CYS A 29 1.92 -2.47 -8.42
C CYS A 29 2.46 -2.88 -9.80
N GLY A 30 1.68 -3.62 -10.59
CA GLY A 30 2.08 -4.07 -11.93
C GLY A 30 3.04 -5.26 -11.94
N SER A 31 3.26 -5.93 -10.81
CA SER A 31 4.16 -7.10 -10.71
C SER A 31 3.66 -8.35 -11.43
N GLY A 32 2.42 -8.37 -11.92
CA GLY A 32 1.79 -9.53 -12.55
C GLY A 32 1.36 -10.63 -11.56
N ASN A 33 1.71 -10.50 -10.27
CA ASN A 33 1.32 -11.44 -9.24
C ASN A 33 -0.11 -11.18 -8.74
N LYS A 34 -0.76 -12.22 -8.19
CA LYS A 34 -2.04 -12.06 -7.49
C LYS A 34 -1.83 -11.14 -6.28
N TYR A 35 -2.78 -10.23 -6.04
CA TYR A 35 -2.71 -9.24 -4.96
C TYR A 35 -2.40 -9.87 -3.60
N LYS A 36 -3.03 -10.99 -3.29
CA LYS A 36 -2.78 -11.77 -2.05
C LYS A 36 -1.34 -12.26 -1.84
N HIS A 37 -0.53 -12.36 -2.89
CA HIS A 37 0.87 -12.81 -2.81
C HIS A 37 1.86 -11.66 -3.07
N CYS A 38 1.37 -10.42 -3.11
CA CYS A 38 2.19 -9.24 -3.35
C CYS A 38 1.94 -8.23 -2.22
N HIS A 39 1.18 -7.17 -2.44
CA HIS A 39 1.00 -6.10 -1.44
C HIS A 39 -0.14 -6.31 -0.43
N PHE A 40 -0.93 -7.38 -0.52
CA PHE A 40 -2.14 -7.54 0.32
C PHE A 40 -1.89 -7.39 1.84
N GLU A 41 -0.82 -7.97 2.38
CA GLU A 41 -0.55 -7.87 3.82
C GLU A 41 -0.11 -6.46 4.25
N ALA A 42 0.76 -5.84 3.45
CA ALA A 42 1.23 -4.47 3.68
C ALA A 42 0.08 -3.47 3.60
N ASP A 43 -0.77 -3.59 2.58
CA ASP A 43 -1.93 -2.72 2.37
C ASP A 43 -2.96 -2.91 3.47
N ARG A 44 -3.21 -4.16 3.90
CA ARG A 44 -4.12 -4.43 5.02
C ARG A 44 -3.67 -3.73 6.29
N GLN A 45 -2.37 -3.80 6.61
CA GLN A 45 -1.81 -3.09 7.77
C GLN A 45 -1.94 -1.57 7.60
N TYR A 46 -1.57 -1.04 6.44
CA TYR A 46 -1.67 0.38 6.12
C TYR A 46 -3.09 0.93 6.32
N PHE A 47 -4.10 0.25 5.76
CA PHE A 47 -5.50 0.67 5.89
C PHE A 47 -6.04 0.50 7.31
N THR A 48 -5.62 -0.55 8.03
CA THR A 48 -6.04 -0.77 9.42
C THR A 48 -5.48 0.33 10.33
N THR A 49 -4.20 0.66 10.20
CA THR A 49 -3.57 1.75 10.95
C THR A 49 -4.28 3.08 10.68
N ARG A 50 -4.51 3.41 9.42
CA ARG A 50 -5.24 4.63 9.01
C ARG A 50 -6.66 4.69 9.56
N GLN A 51 -7.41 3.57 9.55
CA GLN A 51 -8.75 3.53 10.13
C GLN A 51 -8.72 3.75 11.64
N ASN A 52 -7.76 3.15 12.35
CA ASN A 52 -7.60 3.32 13.79
C ASN A 52 -7.23 4.77 14.17
N GLU A 53 -6.41 5.44 13.35
CA GLU A 53 -6.10 6.87 13.54
C GLU A 53 -7.34 7.75 13.42
N VAL A 54 -8.18 7.50 12.42
CA VAL A 54 -9.44 8.25 12.22
C VAL A 54 -10.38 8.08 13.43
N CYS A 55 -10.48 6.87 13.97
CA CYS A 55 -11.35 6.59 15.12
C CYS A 55 -10.86 7.19 16.44
N LYS A 56 -9.57 7.57 16.56
CA LYS A 56 -9.01 8.10 17.81
C LYS A 56 -9.39 9.55 18.12
N GLY A 57 -9.94 10.29 17.15
CA GLY A 57 -10.43 11.67 17.34
C GLY A 57 -9.35 12.68 17.78
N PRO A 58 -9.59 14.00 17.64
CA PRO A 58 -8.71 14.99 18.26
C PRO A 58 -8.84 14.86 19.78
N THR A 59 -7.71 14.70 20.45
CA THR A 59 -7.63 14.65 21.92
C THR A 59 -8.00 16.00 22.53
#